data_AF-A0A2A5B052-F1
#
_entry.id   AF-A0A2A5B052-F1
#
_cell.length_a   1.000
_cell.length_b   1.000
_cell.length_c   1.000
_cell.angle_alpha   90.00
_cell.angle_beta   90.00
_cell.angle_gamma   90.00
#
_symmetry.space_group_name_H-M   'P 1'
#
loop_
_entity.id
_entity.type
_entity.pdbx_description
1 polymer ?
#
loop_
_entity_poly.entity_id
_entity_poly.type
_entity_poly.pdbx_seq_one_letter_code
_entity_poly.pdbx_strand_id
1 'polypeptide(L)'
;MKTTAFNPFEFAESQEEINEILIEAFNDEDPGTFIAALGFLAKHYGMTNLARETGLNRESLYKTFRKGTKPQWETIVKLLRALNVKLTVAT
;
A
#
# COMPACT_ATOMS: atom_id res chain seq x y z
N MET A 1 14.85 19.09 -15.93
CA MET A 1 14.49 18.56 -14.59
C MET A 1 13.85 17.19 -14.78
N LYS A 2 14.31 16.14 -14.09
CA LYS A 2 13.59 14.87 -14.01
C LYS A 2 12.64 14.96 -12.81
N THR A 3 11.36 14.71 -13.00
CA THR A 3 10.37 14.64 -11.91
C THR A 3 10.18 13.20 -11.48
N THR A 4 10.04 12.97 -10.18
CA THR A 4 9.64 11.68 -9.61
C THR A 4 8.15 11.71 -9.27
N ALA A 5 7.52 10.55 -9.23
CA ALA A 5 6.14 10.45 -8.78
C ALA A 5 6.07 10.79 -7.29
N PHE A 6 5.12 11.65 -6.91
CA PHE A 6 4.86 11.98 -5.52
C PHE A 6 4.44 10.75 -4.71
N ASN A 7 4.99 10.59 -3.51
CA ASN A 7 4.65 9.55 -2.56
C ASN A 7 4.31 10.20 -1.21
N PRO A 8 3.05 10.19 -0.76
CA PRO A 8 2.65 10.89 0.46
C PRO A 8 3.34 10.34 1.73
N PHE A 9 3.70 9.05 1.73
CA PHE A 9 4.35 8.42 2.88
C PHE A 9 5.81 8.85 3.08
N GLU A 10 6.44 9.49 2.10
CA GLU A 10 7.81 10.06 2.29
C GLU A 10 7.84 11.23 3.28
N PHE A 11 6.69 11.84 3.55
CA PHE A 11 6.53 12.96 4.48
C PHE A 11 5.79 12.57 5.76
N ALA A 12 5.39 11.31 5.90
CA ALA A 12 4.73 10.83 7.10
C ALA A 12 5.78 10.63 8.21
N GLU A 13 5.64 11.35 9.31
CA GLU A 13 6.56 11.31 10.45
C GLU A 13 6.09 10.35 11.56
N SER A 14 4.84 9.91 11.49
CA SER A 14 4.19 9.08 12.51
C SER A 14 3.38 7.92 11.91
N GLN A 15 3.13 6.90 12.72
CA GLN A 15 2.26 5.79 12.31
C GLN A 15 0.80 6.25 12.16
N GLU A 16 0.41 7.25 12.94
CA GLU A 16 -0.88 7.92 12.89
C GLU A 16 -1.11 8.55 11.50
N GLU A 17 -0.13 9.30 10.97
CA GLU A 17 -0.22 9.89 9.62
C GLU A 17 -0.32 8.83 8.53
N ILE A 18 0.45 7.74 8.63
CA ILE A 18 0.33 6.60 7.71
C ILE A 18 -1.10 6.04 7.73
N ASN A 19 -1.69 5.90 8.92
CA ASN A 19 -3.05 5.38 9.07
C ASN A 19 -4.09 6.35 8.50
N GLU A 20 -3.94 7.65 8.72
CA GLU A 20 -4.83 8.69 8.17
C GLU A 20 -4.85 8.66 6.64
N ILE A 21 -3.67 8.61 6.00
CA ILE A 21 -3.55 8.51 4.54
C ILE A 21 -4.25 7.24 4.03
N LEU A 22 -4.05 6.10 4.70
CA LEU A 22 -4.69 4.84 4.30
C LEU A 22 -6.20 4.86 4.50
N ILE A 23 -6.71 5.49 5.57
CA ILE A 23 -8.14 5.63 5.85
C ILE A 23 -8.79 6.53 4.80
N GLU A 24 -8.18 7.67 4.48
CA GLU A 24 -8.67 8.57 3.43
C GLU A 24 -8.72 7.83 2.09
N ALA A 25 -7.65 7.13 1.72
CA ALA A 25 -7.60 6.35 0.48
C ALA A 25 -8.60 5.18 0.44
N PHE A 26 -8.94 4.61 1.60
CA PHE A 26 -9.95 3.55 1.71
C PHE A 26 -11.38 4.07 1.53
N ASN A 27 -11.64 5.31 1.95
CA ASN A 27 -12.95 5.95 1.87
C ASN A 27 -13.21 6.67 0.53
N ASP A 28 -12.23 6.67 -0.37
CA ASP A 28 -12.35 7.26 -1.71
C ASP A 28 -13.38 6.51 -2.58
N GLU A 29 -14.01 7.22 -3.51
CA GLU A 29 -15.01 6.64 -4.42
C GLU A 29 -14.41 5.60 -5.38
N ASP A 30 -13.11 5.72 -5.75
CA ASP A 30 -12.40 4.72 -6.53
C ASP A 30 -11.68 3.72 -5.59
N PRO A 31 -12.09 2.44 -5.53
CA PRO A 31 -11.40 1.42 -4.74
C PRO A 31 -9.92 1.24 -5.14
N GLY A 32 -9.55 1.65 -6.37
CA GLY A 32 -8.18 1.66 -6.84
C GLY A 32 -7.27 2.62 -6.06
N THR A 33 -7.84 3.67 -5.43
CA THR A 33 -7.10 4.65 -4.63
C THR A 33 -6.42 3.98 -3.44
N PHE A 34 -7.13 3.11 -2.71
CA PHE A 34 -6.55 2.33 -1.62
C PHE A 34 -5.40 1.42 -2.09
N ILE A 35 -5.56 0.77 -3.24
CA ILE A 35 -4.51 -0.10 -3.81
C ILE A 35 -3.27 0.72 -4.21
N ALA A 36 -3.47 1.92 -4.75
CA ALA A 36 -2.39 2.83 -5.08
C ALA A 36 -1.65 3.30 -3.81
N ALA A 37 -2.38 3.66 -2.75
CA ALA A 37 -1.82 4.03 -1.46
C ALA A 37 -0.99 2.90 -0.85
N LEU A 38 -1.48 1.65 -0.87
CA LEU A 38 -0.70 0.49 -0.47
C LEU A 38 0.58 0.34 -1.30
N GLY A 39 0.54 0.65 -2.60
CA GLY A 39 1.72 0.63 -3.47
C GLY A 39 2.76 1.70 -3.12
N PHE A 40 2.32 2.88 -2.71
CA PHE A 40 3.18 3.96 -2.23
C PHE A 40 3.81 3.61 -0.87
N LEU A 41 3.01 3.13 0.08
CA LEU A 41 3.49 2.66 1.38
C LEU A 41 4.47 1.49 1.22
N ALA A 42 4.15 0.55 0.34
CA ALA A 42 5.03 -0.57 0.00
C ALA A 42 6.40 -0.08 -0.50
N LYS A 43 6.43 0.92 -1.38
CA LYS A 43 7.70 1.51 -1.88
C LYS A 43 8.47 2.20 -0.75
N HIS A 44 7.79 2.94 0.11
CA HIS A 44 8.37 3.59 1.27
C HIS A 44 8.99 2.57 2.24
N TYR A 45 8.26 1.48 2.53
CA TYR A 45 8.72 0.36 3.36
C TYR A 45 9.89 -0.43 2.73
N GLY A 46 9.92 -0.51 1.39
CA GLY A 46 10.96 -1.17 0.62
C GLY A 46 10.53 -2.51 0.01
N MET A 47 10.60 -2.60 -1.32
CA MET A 47 10.12 -3.77 -2.09
C MET A 47 10.80 -5.09 -1.73
N THR A 48 12.10 -5.06 -1.42
CA THR A 48 12.86 -6.27 -1.10
C THR A 48 12.39 -6.88 0.22
N ASN A 49 12.18 -6.04 1.24
CA ASN A 49 11.67 -6.48 2.53
C ASN A 49 10.23 -7.00 2.39
N LEU A 50 9.40 -6.27 1.66
CA LEU A 50 8.02 -6.66 1.43
C LEU A 50 7.91 -8.01 0.69
N ALA A 51 8.73 -8.24 -0.34
CA ALA A 51 8.76 -9.52 -1.05
C ALA A 51 9.10 -10.68 -0.12
N ARG A 52 10.09 -10.49 0.76
CA ARG A 52 10.50 -11.48 1.75
C ARG A 52 9.39 -11.80 2.75
N GLU A 53 8.70 -10.78 3.27
CA GLU A 53 7.67 -10.96 4.29
C GLU A 53 6.34 -11.50 3.74
N THR A 54 5.97 -11.11 2.52
CA THR A 54 4.74 -11.57 1.87
C THR A 54 4.89 -12.93 1.18
N GLY A 55 6.12 -13.36 0.90
CA GLY A 55 6.42 -14.50 0.04
C GLY A 55 6.11 -14.26 -1.44
N LEU A 56 5.78 -13.02 -1.83
CA LEU A 56 5.53 -12.63 -3.21
C LEU A 56 6.82 -12.18 -3.88
N ASN A 57 7.03 -12.52 -5.14
CA ASN A 57 8.15 -11.96 -5.89
C ASN A 57 7.90 -10.47 -6.22
N ARG A 58 8.98 -9.74 -6.54
CA ARG A 58 8.92 -8.31 -6.84
C ARG A 58 8.03 -7.98 -8.05
N GLU A 59 8.01 -8.84 -9.06
CA GLU A 59 7.19 -8.63 -10.25
C GLU A 59 5.69 -8.70 -9.91
N SER A 60 5.28 -9.69 -9.12
CA SER A 60 3.92 -9.84 -8.60
C SER A 60 3.52 -8.64 -7.75
N LEU A 61 4.41 -8.13 -6.90
CA LEU A 61 4.16 -6.91 -6.12
C LEU A 61 3.94 -5.70 -7.04
N TYR A 62 4.82 -5.45 -8.02
CA TYR A 62 4.63 -4.33 -8.96
C TYR A 62 3.35 -4.45 -9.78
N LYS A 63 2.98 -5.67 -10.22
CA LYS A 63 1.71 -5.93 -10.92
C LYS A 63 0.51 -5.64 -10.02
N THR A 64 0.58 -5.99 -8.74
CA THR A 64 -0.49 -5.79 -7.76
C THR A 64 -0.91 -4.32 -7.65
N PHE A 65 0.06 -3.40 -7.69
CA PHE A 65 -0.19 -1.96 -7.53
C PHE A 65 -0.43 -1.21 -8.85
N ARG A 66 -0.48 -1.91 -9.99
CA ARG A 66 -0.72 -1.26 -11.28
C ARG A 66 -2.17 -0.78 -11.37
N LYS A 67 -2.39 0.40 -11.97
CA LYS A 67 -3.73 0.93 -12.22
C LYS A 67 -4.60 -0.08 -12.97
N GLY A 68 -5.84 -0.28 -12.50
CA GLY A 68 -6.83 -1.20 -13.10
C GLY A 68 -6.66 -2.67 -12.70
N THR A 69 -5.65 -3.00 -11.88
CA THR A 69 -5.50 -4.36 -11.34
C THR A 69 -6.52 -4.57 -10.24
N LYS A 70 -7.05 -5.78 -10.14
CA LYS A 70 -7.93 -6.22 -9.05
C LYS A 70 -7.23 -7.32 -8.26
N PRO A 71 -6.43 -6.98 -7.25
CA PRO A 71 -5.74 -7.98 -6.45
C PRO A 71 -6.76 -8.86 -5.73
N GLN A 72 -6.43 -10.14 -5.56
CA GLN A 72 -7.25 -11.01 -4.73
C GLN A 72 -7.15 -10.58 -3.27
N TRP A 73 -8.23 -10.81 -2.51
CA TRP A 73 -8.29 -10.46 -1.09
C TRP A 73 -7.12 -11.05 -0.30
N GLU A 74 -6.71 -12.28 -0.58
CA GLU A 74 -5.55 -12.91 0.06
C GLU A 74 -4.26 -12.09 -0.13
N THR A 75 -4.05 -11.53 -1.32
CA THR A 75 -2.91 -10.66 -1.61
C THR A 75 -2.97 -9.39 -0.75
N ILE A 76 -4.15 -8.77 -0.64
CA ILE A 76 -4.33 -7.57 0.20
C ILE A 76 -4.03 -7.88 1.66
N VAL A 77 -4.54 -8.99 2.20
CA VAL A 77 -4.28 -9.39 3.59
C VAL A 77 -2.80 -9.64 3.84
N LYS A 78 -2.08 -10.28 2.92
CA LYS A 78 -0.62 -10.47 3.01
C LYS A 78 0.12 -9.14 3.05
N LEU A 79 -0.25 -8.21 2.18
CA LEU A 79 0.34 -6.87 2.13
C LEU A 79 0.12 -6.11 3.42
N LEU A 80 -1.12 -6.07 3.92
CA LEU A 80 -1.47 -5.36 5.16
C LEU A 80 -0.66 -5.89 6.35
N ARG A 81 -0.54 -7.21 6.48
CA ARG A 81 0.26 -7.83 7.55
C ARG A 81 1.74 -7.46 7.46
N ALA A 82 2.34 -7.54 6.27
CA ALA A 82 3.75 -7.21 6.08
C ALA A 82 4.05 -5.71 6.26
N LEU A 83 3.07 -4.85 5.97
CA LEU A 83 3.16 -3.40 6.20
C LEU A 83 2.75 -3.00 7.63
N ASN A 84 2.52 -3.97 8.52
CA ASN A 84 2.05 -3.73 9.89
C ASN A 84 0.76 -2.89 9.99
N VAL A 85 -0.12 -3.00 8.98
CA VAL A 85 -1.43 -2.33 8.94
C VAL A 85 -2.51 -3.27 9.44
N LYS A 86 -3.30 -2.81 10.42
CA LYS A 86 -4.40 -3.57 11.00
C LYS A 86 -5.74 -3.01 10.54
N LEU A 87 -6.52 -3.84 9.84
CA LEU A 87 -7.94 -3.54 9.61
C LEU A 87 -8.75 -3.81 10.88
N THR A 88 -9.66 -2.89 11.20
CA THR A 88 -10.59 -3.00 12.31
C THR A 88 -12.00 -2.79 11.81
N VAL A 89 -12.97 -3.42 12.49
CA VAL A 89 -14.39 -3.18 12.25
C VAL A 89 -14.81 -2.08 13.21
N ALA A 90 -15.28 -0.96 12.67
CA ALA A 90 -15.91 0.10 13.46
C ALA A 90 -17.41 -0.15 13.52
N THR A 91 -18.01 0.11 14.68
CA THR A 91 -19.46 0.08 14.93
C THR A 91 -20.03 1.47 15.02
#